data_AF-A0A9X3IP99-F1
#
_entry.id   AF-A0A9X3IP99-F1
#
_cell.length_a   1.000
_cell.length_b   1.000
_cell.length_c   1.000
_cell.angle_alpha   90.00
_cell.angle_beta   90.00
_cell.angle_gamma   90.00
#
_symmetry.space_group_name_H-M   'P 1'
#
loop_
_entity.id
_entity.type
_entity.pdbx_description
1 polymer ?
#
loop_
_entity_poly.entity_id
_entity_poly.type
_entity_poly.pdbx_seq_one_letter_code
_entity_poly.pdbx_strand_id
1 'polypeptide(L)'
;MFHIQPTPISWVLWAAMFAVPVVIILLGVYAYFFGGKKRLGNTIAVIGIIAALVVFGLAASSKYYNYIHSSSYIKSKKTYQLEYNNNQKREIVIKDYQGKIIYQYTGSFSFDRNGHGVNLVDNKTGKKTSIYIGDNATVIVTDK
;
A
#
# COMPACT_ATOMS: atom_id res chain seq x y z
N MET A 1 -14.19 -8.11 -5.93
CA MET A 1 -13.39 -7.72 -4.75
C MET A 1 -14.33 -7.75 -3.55
N PHE A 2 -14.20 -8.72 -2.65
CA PHE A 2 -15.01 -8.74 -1.43
C PHE A 2 -14.40 -7.76 -0.43
N HIS A 3 -14.98 -6.56 -0.35
CA HIS A 3 -14.64 -5.58 0.68
C HIS A 3 -15.31 -6.02 1.98
N ILE A 4 -14.74 -7.03 2.65
CA ILE A 4 -15.25 -7.43 3.96
C ILE A 4 -14.53 -6.56 4.99
N GLN A 5 -15.25 -5.60 5.57
CA GLN A 5 -14.75 -4.79 6.70
C GLN A 5 -14.25 -5.72 7.81
N PRO A 6 -13.13 -5.41 8.49
CA PRO A 6 -12.54 -6.27 9.52
C PRO A 6 -13.51 -6.35 10.71
N THR A 7 -14.40 -7.32 10.64
CA THR A 7 -15.44 -7.65 11.61
C THR A 7 -15.26 -9.13 11.95
N PRO A 8 -15.64 -9.62 13.13
CA PRO A 8 -15.46 -11.03 13.48
C PRO A 8 -15.96 -12.00 12.40
N ILE A 9 -17.06 -11.66 11.72
CA ILE A 9 -17.63 -12.39 10.59
C ILE A 9 -16.74 -12.36 9.35
N SER A 10 -16.02 -11.26 9.09
CA SER A 10 -15.06 -11.18 7.98
C SER A 10 -13.89 -12.12 8.17
N TRP A 11 -13.38 -12.25 9.39
CA TRP A 11 -12.28 -13.16 9.70
C TRP A 11 -12.70 -14.62 9.50
N VAL A 12 -13.94 -14.96 9.84
CA VAL A 12 -14.51 -16.29 9.56
C VAL A 12 -14.67 -16.53 8.06
N LEU A 13 -15.14 -15.54 7.29
CA LEU A 13 -15.24 -15.64 5.83
C LEU A 13 -13.88 -15.76 5.15
N TRP A 14 -12.87 -15.03 5.63
CA TRP A 14 -11.48 -15.16 5.18
C TRP A 14 -10.90 -16.53 5.53
N ALA A 15 -11.13 -17.01 6.76
CA ALA A 15 -10.71 -18.34 7.19
C ALA A 15 -11.38 -19.42 6.36
N ALA A 16 -12.67 -19.31 6.06
CA ALA A 16 -13.40 -20.25 5.21
C ALA A 16 -12.88 -20.25 3.76
N MET A 17 -12.59 -19.07 3.20
CA MET A 17 -12.01 -18.92 1.85
C MET A 17 -10.67 -19.64 1.69
N PHE A 18 -9.86 -19.71 2.75
CA PHE A 18 -8.56 -20.39 2.72
C PHE A 18 -8.61 -21.83 3.22
N ALA A 19 -9.42 -22.12 4.24
CA ALA A 19 -9.52 -23.44 4.85
C ALA A 19 -10.21 -24.44 3.92
N VAL A 20 -11.27 -24.05 3.20
CA VAL A 20 -12.01 -24.98 2.33
C VAL A 20 -11.13 -25.53 1.19
N PRO A 21 -10.36 -24.69 0.45
CA PRO A 21 -9.41 -25.18 -0.54
C PRO A 21 -8.33 -26.10 0.03
N VAL A 22 -7.78 -25.76 1.21
CA VAL A 22 -6.76 -26.58 1.88
C VAL A 22 -7.32 -27.94 2.27
N VAL A 23 -8.54 -28.01 2.78
CA VAL A 23 -9.22 -29.27 3.11
C VAL A 23 -9.47 -30.11 1.85
N ILE A 24 -9.88 -29.50 0.74
CA ILE A 24 -10.06 -30.19 -0.55
C ILE A 24 -8.73 -30.77 -1.07
N ILE A 25 -7.63 -30.02 -0.94
CA ILE A 25 -6.29 -30.49 -1.31
C ILE A 25 -5.88 -31.69 -0.45
N LEU A 26 -6.06 -31.62 0.88
CA LEU A 26 -5.73 -32.71 1.79
C LEU A 26 -6.55 -33.97 1.51
N LEU A 27 -7.85 -33.83 1.24
CA LEU A 27 -8.72 -34.93 0.84
C LEU A 27 -8.30 -35.53 -0.51
N GLY A 28 -7.85 -34.70 -1.46
CA GLY A 28 -7.32 -35.15 -2.74
C GLY A 28 -6.01 -35.92 -2.64
N VAL A 29 -5.08 -35.44 -1.83
CA VAL A 29 -3.81 -36.13 -1.57
C VAL A 29 -4.06 -37.46 -0.86
N TYR A 30 -4.93 -37.49 0.16
CA TYR A 30 -5.31 -38.72 0.85
C TYR A 30 -5.95 -39.74 -0.11
N ALA A 31 -6.91 -39.31 -0.93
CA ALA A 31 -7.56 -40.17 -1.91
C ALA A 31 -6.60 -40.67 -3.03
N TYR A 32 -5.57 -39.90 -3.38
CA TYR A 32 -4.55 -40.30 -4.36
C TYR A 32 -3.63 -41.39 -3.83
N PHE A 33 -3.16 -41.27 -2.59
CA PHE A 33 -2.23 -42.24 -1.98
C PHE A 33 -2.94 -43.47 -1.39
N PHE A 34 -4.16 -43.33 -0.86
CA PHE A 34 -4.87 -44.39 -0.14
C PHE A 34 -6.17 -44.88 -0.82
N GLY A 35 -6.63 -44.22 -1.89
CA GLY A 35 -7.85 -44.61 -2.60
C GLY A 35 -7.58 -45.61 -3.72
N GLY A 36 -8.06 -46.85 -3.58
CA GLY A 36 -7.85 -47.95 -4.54
C GLY A 36 -8.39 -47.73 -5.98
N LYS A 37 -9.02 -46.59 -6.28
CA LYS A 37 -9.47 -46.20 -7.62
C LYS A 37 -8.60 -45.07 -8.18
N LYS A 38 -7.54 -45.44 -8.91
CA LYS A 38 -6.55 -44.53 -9.53
C LYS A 38 -7.15 -43.37 -10.35
N ARG A 39 -8.30 -43.59 -11.02
CA ARG A 39 -9.01 -42.52 -11.78
C ARG A 39 -9.61 -41.44 -10.89
N LEU A 40 -10.16 -41.80 -9.73
CA LEU A 40 -10.82 -40.84 -8.83
C LEU A 40 -9.76 -39.98 -8.11
N GLY A 41 -8.65 -40.59 -7.68
CA GLY A 41 -7.52 -39.89 -7.07
C GLY A 41 -6.89 -38.83 -7.99
N ASN A 42 -6.74 -39.13 -9.28
CA ASN A 42 -6.24 -38.16 -10.27
C ASN A 42 -7.15 -36.95 -10.42
N THR A 43 -8.48 -37.15 -10.51
CA THR A 43 -9.42 -36.03 -10.67
C THR A 43 -9.43 -35.11 -9.46
N ILE A 44 -9.42 -35.67 -8.23
CA ILE A 44 -9.43 -34.85 -7.01
C ILE A 44 -8.08 -34.13 -6.84
N ALA A 45 -6.96 -34.75 -7.22
CA ALA A 45 -5.65 -34.09 -7.22
C ALA A 45 -5.62 -32.87 -8.17
N VAL A 46 -6.16 -33.00 -9.38
CA VAL A 46 -6.25 -31.89 -10.34
C VAL A 46 -7.12 -30.75 -9.80
N ILE A 47 -8.28 -31.07 -9.21
CA ILE A 47 -9.16 -30.07 -8.58
C ILE A 47 -8.43 -29.37 -7.42
N GLY A 48 -7.68 -30.11 -6.61
CA GLY A 48 -6.86 -29.56 -5.52
C GLY A 48 -5.81 -28.57 -6.03
N ILE A 49 -5.10 -28.90 -7.12
CA ILE A 49 -4.11 -28.00 -7.73
C ILE A 49 -4.78 -26.72 -8.24
N ILE A 50 -5.93 -26.84 -8.92
CA ILE A 50 -6.68 -25.68 -9.41
C ILE A 50 -7.11 -24.80 -8.22
N ALA A 51 -7.64 -25.40 -7.16
CA ALA A 51 -8.05 -24.67 -5.96
C ALA A 51 -6.86 -23.95 -5.28
N ALA A 52 -5.69 -24.59 -5.21
CA ALA A 52 -4.46 -23.98 -4.70
C ALA A 52 -4.04 -22.75 -5.53
N LEU A 53 -4.08 -22.86 -6.86
CA LEU A 53 -3.76 -21.76 -7.77
C LEU A 53 -4.73 -20.59 -7.62
N VAL A 54 -6.03 -20.87 -7.48
CA VAL A 54 -7.03 -19.81 -7.23
C VAL A 54 -6.76 -19.10 -5.90
N VAL A 55 -6.49 -19.85 -4.83
CA VAL A 55 -6.15 -19.29 -3.52
C VAL A 55 -4.90 -18.41 -3.58
N PHE A 56 -3.84 -18.90 -4.23
CA PHE A 56 -2.60 -18.16 -4.38
C PHE A 56 -2.83 -16.87 -5.18
N GLY A 57 -3.59 -16.94 -6.28
CA GLY A 57 -3.97 -15.77 -7.09
C GLY A 57 -4.76 -14.73 -6.29
N LEU A 58 -5.72 -15.16 -5.48
CA LEU A 58 -6.50 -14.27 -4.62
C LEU A 58 -5.64 -13.62 -3.52
N ALA A 59 -4.74 -14.38 -2.89
CA ALA A 59 -3.81 -13.86 -1.88
C ALA A 59 -2.81 -12.85 -2.48
N ALA A 60 -2.23 -13.17 -3.65
CA ALA A 60 -1.33 -12.28 -4.36
C ALA A 60 -2.04 -10.99 -4.81
N SER A 61 -3.27 -11.10 -5.33
CA SER A 61 -4.10 -9.95 -5.72
C SER A 61 -4.43 -9.05 -4.53
N SER A 62 -4.79 -9.63 -3.38
CA SER A 62 -5.06 -8.88 -2.15
C SER A 62 -3.82 -8.12 -1.65
N LYS A 63 -2.66 -8.80 -1.60
CA LYS A 63 -1.39 -8.17 -1.22
C LYS A 63 -1.02 -7.02 -2.16
N TYR A 64 -1.17 -7.24 -3.46
CA TYR A 64 -0.90 -6.22 -4.48
C TYR A 64 -1.81 -5.00 -4.32
N TYR A 65 -3.12 -5.23 -4.14
CA TYR A 65 -4.10 -4.16 -3.93
C TYR A 65 -3.78 -3.32 -2.67
N ASN A 66 -3.46 -3.99 -1.56
CA ASN A 66 -3.10 -3.31 -0.31
C ASN A 66 -1.79 -2.52 -0.46
N TYR A 67 -0.84 -3.04 -1.23
CA TYR A 67 0.41 -2.33 -1.52
C TYR A 67 0.15 -1.03 -2.30
N ILE A 68 -0.62 -1.08 -3.40
CA ILE A 68 -0.88 0.10 -4.24
C ILE A 68 -1.75 1.17 -3.55
N HIS A 69 -2.53 0.80 -2.52
CA HIS A 69 -3.32 1.74 -1.71
C HIS A 69 -2.64 2.15 -0.40
N SER A 70 -1.43 1.61 -0.13
CA SER A 70 -0.68 1.99 1.07
C SER A 70 -0.20 3.44 0.98
N SER A 71 -0.13 4.13 2.12
CA SER A 71 0.39 5.50 2.20
C SER A 71 1.83 5.59 1.70
N SER A 72 2.64 4.53 1.91
CA SER A 72 4.01 4.43 1.43
C SER A 72 4.11 4.41 -0.10
N TYR A 73 3.26 3.62 -0.77
CA TYR A 73 3.23 3.57 -2.24
C TYR A 73 2.74 4.89 -2.83
N ILE A 74 1.69 5.48 -2.26
CA ILE A 74 1.16 6.79 -2.69
C ILE A 74 2.26 7.86 -2.56
N LYS A 75 3.00 7.88 -1.44
CA LYS A 75 4.14 8.78 -1.25
C LYS A 75 5.23 8.55 -2.30
N SER A 76 5.66 7.32 -2.50
CA SER A 76 6.70 6.98 -3.49
C SER A 76 6.29 7.37 -4.91
N LYS A 77 5.06 7.03 -5.33
CA LYS A 77 4.52 7.43 -6.64
C LYS A 77 4.54 8.94 -6.84
N LYS A 78 4.17 9.71 -5.82
CA LYS A 78 4.24 11.18 -5.86
C LYS A 78 5.67 11.69 -5.96
N THR A 79 6.61 11.10 -5.21
CA THR A 79 8.03 11.46 -5.31
C THR A 79 8.55 11.22 -6.74
N TYR A 80 8.27 10.07 -7.34
CA TYR A 80 8.66 9.79 -8.73
C TYR A 80 8.02 10.75 -9.74
N GLN A 81 6.74 11.12 -9.54
CA GLN A 81 6.09 12.12 -10.39
C GLN A 81 6.76 13.49 -10.31
N LEU A 82 7.27 13.89 -9.15
CA LEU A 82 7.96 15.17 -8.97
C LEU A 82 9.37 15.15 -9.57
N GLU A 83 10.06 14.01 -9.55
CA GLU A 83 11.35 13.84 -10.25
C GLU A 83 11.19 14.00 -11.77
N TYR A 84 10.10 13.48 -12.34
CA TYR A 84 9.83 13.54 -13.78
C TYR A 84 9.14 14.85 -14.22
N ASN A 85 8.28 15.40 -13.37
CA ASN A 85 7.58 16.67 -13.59
C ASN A 85 7.98 17.70 -12.54
N ASN A 86 9.19 18.20 -12.72
CA ASN A 86 9.86 19.20 -11.90
C ASN A 86 9.20 20.59 -11.98
N ASN A 87 8.12 20.76 -12.76
CA ASN A 87 7.37 22.03 -12.89
C ASN A 87 6.04 22.03 -12.11
N GLN A 88 5.70 20.95 -11.41
CA GLN A 88 4.46 20.89 -10.64
C GLN A 88 4.44 21.98 -9.55
N LYS A 89 3.41 22.83 -9.57
CA LYS A 89 3.21 23.85 -8.54
C LYS A 89 2.73 23.20 -7.26
N ARG A 90 3.32 23.61 -6.15
CA ARG A 90 2.98 23.15 -4.81
C ARG A 90 2.94 24.34 -3.88
N GLU A 91 2.26 24.14 -2.77
CA GLU A 91 2.17 25.11 -1.68
C GLU A 91 2.63 24.45 -0.40
N ILE A 92 3.57 25.09 0.30
CA ILE A 92 3.94 24.71 1.66
C ILE A 92 3.42 25.77 2.62
N VAL A 93 2.75 25.31 3.67
CA VAL A 93 2.27 26.13 4.78
C VAL A 93 2.83 25.54 6.07
N ILE A 94 3.53 26.37 6.83
CA ILE A 94 4.03 26.02 8.16
C ILE A 94 3.20 26.82 9.16
N LYS A 95 2.55 26.10 10.07
CA LYS A 95 1.73 26.68 11.13
C LYS A 95 2.36 26.44 12.49
N ASP A 96 2.20 27.38 13.41
CA ASP A 96 2.52 27.16 14.81
C ASP A 96 1.47 26.25 15.49
N TYR A 97 1.68 26.00 16.77
CA TYR A 97 0.79 25.17 17.59
C TYR A 97 -0.60 25.79 17.81
N GLN A 98 -0.75 27.10 17.58
CA GLN A 98 -2.02 27.82 17.64
C GLN A 98 -2.73 27.85 16.27
N GLY A 99 -2.11 27.27 15.24
CA GLY A 99 -2.63 27.27 13.87
C GLY A 99 -2.31 28.54 13.07
N LYS A 100 -1.53 29.48 13.60
CA LYS A 100 -1.09 30.69 12.89
C LYS A 100 -0.03 30.33 11.86
N ILE A 101 -0.17 30.87 10.65
CA ILE A 101 0.80 30.67 9.57
C ILE A 101 2.09 31.42 9.91
N ILE A 102 3.19 30.68 10.06
CA ILE A 102 4.54 31.22 10.27
C ILE A 102 5.25 31.40 8.92
N TYR A 103 5.02 30.49 7.99
CA TYR A 103 5.62 30.53 6.66
C TYR A 103 4.67 29.97 5.61
N GLN A 104 4.63 30.60 4.45
CA GLN A 104 3.85 30.15 3.31
C GLN A 104 4.64 30.43 2.02
N TYR A 105 4.73 29.43 1.17
CA TYR A 105 5.37 29.56 -0.13
C TYR A 105 4.63 28.72 -1.17
N THR A 106 4.39 29.32 -2.34
CA THR A 106 3.83 28.61 -3.50
C THR A 106 4.84 28.67 -4.64
N GLY A 107 5.20 27.51 -5.20
CA GLY A 107 6.18 27.42 -6.27
C GLY A 107 6.40 25.98 -6.73
N SER A 108 7.38 25.78 -7.61
CA SER A 108 7.88 24.43 -7.90
C SER A 108 9.16 24.22 -7.11
N PHE A 109 9.07 23.37 -6.10
CA PHE A 109 10.19 23.06 -5.21
C PHE A 109 10.20 21.56 -4.93
N SER A 110 11.28 21.06 -4.33
CA SER A 110 11.38 19.81 -3.58
C SER A 110 11.54 20.17 -2.09
N PHE A 111 11.14 19.29 -1.18
CA PHE A 111 11.32 19.54 0.25
C PHE A 111 11.79 18.30 1.00
N ASP A 112 12.56 18.53 2.05
CA ASP A 112 12.97 17.51 3.02
C ASP A 112 12.77 18.05 4.44
N ARG A 113 12.45 17.16 5.37
CA ARG A 113 12.27 17.49 6.79
C ARG A 113 13.23 16.65 7.62
N ASN A 114 14.13 17.33 8.33
CA ASN A 114 15.06 16.71 9.26
C ASN A 114 14.95 17.38 10.63
N GLY A 115 14.25 16.72 11.57
CA GLY A 115 13.97 17.27 12.89
C GLY A 115 13.21 18.61 12.81
N HIS A 116 13.85 19.67 13.33
CA HIS A 116 13.38 21.05 13.32
C HIS A 116 13.66 21.78 12.01
N GLY A 117 14.35 21.17 11.06
CA GLY A 117 14.69 21.77 9.77
C GLY A 117 13.72 21.36 8.68
N VAL A 118 13.19 22.33 7.94
CA VAL A 118 12.52 22.13 6.64
C VAL A 118 13.39 22.75 5.57
N ASN A 119 13.94 21.91 4.69
CA ASN A 119 14.76 22.35 3.57
C ASN A 119 13.92 22.35 2.30
N LEU A 120 13.84 23.49 1.63
CA LEU A 120 13.20 23.67 0.34
C LEU A 120 14.28 23.88 -0.72
N VAL A 121 14.13 23.22 -1.87
CA VAL A 121 14.99 23.47 -3.03
C VAL A 121 14.09 23.82 -4.21
N ASP A 122 14.23 25.03 -4.74
CA ASP A 122 13.50 25.44 -5.93
C ASP A 122 13.93 24.59 -7.14
N ASN A 123 12.97 23.97 -7.81
CA ASN A 123 13.26 23.00 -8.87
C ASN A 123 13.79 23.66 -10.15
N LYS A 124 13.55 24.97 -10.34
CA LYS A 124 13.96 25.71 -11.55
C LYS A 124 15.33 26.36 -11.39
N THR A 125 15.59 26.93 -10.21
CA THR A 125 16.78 27.74 -9.93
C THR A 125 17.80 26.99 -9.08
N GLY A 126 17.42 25.88 -8.44
CA GLY A 126 18.27 25.16 -7.49
C GLY A 126 18.49 25.90 -6.16
N LYS A 127 17.83 27.04 -5.95
CA LYS A 127 17.99 27.86 -4.74
C LYS A 127 17.47 27.09 -3.53
N LYS A 128 18.33 26.95 -2.52
CA LYS A 128 18.01 26.29 -1.25
C LYS A 128 17.51 27.29 -0.22
N THR A 129 16.44 26.96 0.48
CA THR A 129 15.89 27.72 1.60
C THR A 129 15.70 26.78 2.78
N SER A 130 16.38 27.05 3.90
CA SER A 130 16.27 26.25 5.13
C SER A 130 15.43 27.02 6.14
N ILE A 131 14.40 26.38 6.69
CA ILE A 131 13.47 26.96 7.64
C ILE A 131 13.56 26.16 8.93
N TYR A 132 13.84 26.84 10.05
CA TYR A 132 13.84 26.22 11.37
C TYR A 132 12.47 26.40 12.03
N ILE A 133 11.87 25.30 12.47
CA ILE A 133 10.53 25.25 13.05
C ILE A 133 10.57 24.68 14.47
N GLY A 134 9.73 25.21 15.36
CA GLY A 134 9.60 24.66 16.71
C GLY A 134 8.96 23.27 16.72
N ASP A 135 9.09 22.54 17.83
CA ASP A 135 8.60 21.16 18.01
C ASP A 135 7.13 20.97 17.65
N ASN A 136 6.32 21.98 17.97
CA ASN A 136 4.88 21.93 17.83
C ASN A 136 4.39 22.55 16.52
N ALA A 137 5.29 22.81 15.56
CA ALA A 137 4.93 23.36 14.26
C ALA A 137 4.39 22.26 13.32
N THR A 138 3.34 22.59 12.60
CA THR A 138 2.73 21.71 11.59
C THR A 138 3.17 22.13 10.21
N VAL A 139 3.69 21.18 9.43
CA VAL A 139 4.07 21.40 8.03
C VAL A 139 3.04 20.74 7.12
N ILE A 140 2.39 21.54 6.29
CA ILE A 140 1.38 21.10 5.32
C ILE A 140 1.93 21.38 3.93
N VAL A 141 1.94 20.36 3.07
CA VAL A 141 2.32 20.51 1.66
C VAL A 141 1.16 20.06 0.79
N THR A 142 0.71 20.95 -0.08
CA THR A 142 -0.41 20.75 -0.98
C THR A 142 0.07 20.84 -2.42
N ASP A 143 -0.17 19.79 -3.20
CA ASP A 143 0.07 19.79 -4.63
C ASP A 143 -1.09 20.56 -5.32
N LYS A 144 -0.79 21.45 -6.28
CA LYS A 144 -1.78 22.19 -7.07
C LYS A 144 -1.89 21.63 -8.49
#